data_AF-A0A0J9TZZ5-F1
#
_entry.id   AF-A0A0J9TZZ5-F1
#
_cell.length_a   1.000
_cell.length_b   1.000
_cell.length_c   1.000
_cell.angle_alpha   90.00
_cell.angle_beta   90.00
_cell.angle_gamma   90.00
#
_symmetry.space_group_name_H-M   'P 1'
#
loop_
_entity.id
_entity.type
_entity.pdbx_description
1 polymer ?
#
loop_
_entity_poly.entity_id
_entity_poly.type
_entity_poly.pdbx_seq_one_letter_code
_entity_poly.pdbx_strand_id
1 'polypeptide(L)'
;MPEKLFFKLSKRKAFILYFYHGIYLERKYYVMVDYMNKWFFNLARTNHLPEEYRLVWWDECLMELLYDLECLQRTCENFFRTFVGKRRKKIWTMPFENLLNRFYRMTLKSAVRNKDKWIRILTQRVRSYQARAHRKQITHRR
;
A
#
# COMPACT_ATOMS: atom_id res chain seq x y z
N MET A 1 -32.32 -1.49 14.64
CA MET A 1 -32.30 -0.26 15.46
C MET A 1 -32.41 0.92 14.53
N PRO A 2 -33.33 1.88 14.74
CA PRO A 2 -33.51 2.97 13.79
C PRO A 2 -32.24 3.83 13.79
N GLU A 3 -31.60 3.92 12.63
CA GLU A 3 -30.45 4.77 12.37
C GLU A 3 -30.89 6.22 12.57
N LYS A 4 -30.74 6.72 13.81
CA LYS A 4 -30.69 8.16 14.04
C LYS A 4 -29.57 8.66 13.13
N LEU A 5 -29.91 9.37 12.05
CA LEU A 5 -28.98 10.18 11.28
C LEU A 5 -28.29 11.13 12.27
N PHE A 6 -27.16 10.68 12.83
CA PHE A 6 -26.37 11.50 13.72
C PHE A 6 -25.72 12.55 12.85
N PHE A 7 -26.34 13.72 12.71
CA PHE A 7 -25.77 14.85 11.96
C PHE A 7 -24.47 15.37 12.59
N LYS A 8 -24.19 15.01 13.85
CA LYS A 8 -23.04 15.48 14.62
C LYS A 8 -22.40 14.36 15.45
N LEU A 9 -21.09 14.19 15.30
CA LEU A 9 -20.23 13.30 16.08
C LEU A 9 -19.52 14.08 17.20
N SER A 10 -19.26 13.42 18.33
CA SER A 10 -18.30 13.92 19.32
C SER A 10 -16.87 13.68 18.84
N LYS A 11 -15.90 14.46 19.35
CA LYS A 11 -14.48 14.23 19.03
C LYS A 11 -14.03 12.81 19.36
N ARG A 12 -14.46 12.26 20.50
CA ARG A 12 -14.17 10.88 20.91
C ARG A 12 -14.71 9.86 19.90
N LYS A 13 -15.97 10.00 19.47
CA LYS A 13 -16.56 9.10 18.45
C LYS A 13 -15.83 9.22 17.11
N ALA A 14 -15.50 10.43 16.67
CA ALA A 14 -14.76 10.64 15.42
C ALA A 14 -13.35 10.03 15.47
N PHE A 15 -12.65 10.12 16.62
CA PHE A 15 -11.36 9.47 16.82
C PHE A 15 -11.46 7.94 16.71
N ILE A 16 -12.45 7.33 17.38
CA ILE A 16 -12.67 5.88 17.31
C ILE A 16 -12.94 5.44 15.87
N LEU A 17 -13.83 6.15 15.15
CA LEU A 17 -14.14 5.85 13.76
C LEU A 17 -12.91 6.01 12.85
N TYR A 18 -12.13 7.08 13.04
CA TYR A 18 -10.89 7.29 12.31
C TYR A 18 -9.87 6.18 12.57
N PHE A 19 -9.70 5.77 13.82
CA PHE A 19 -8.75 4.72 14.20
C PHE A 19 -9.07 3.37 13.53
N TYR A 20 -10.33 2.93 13.61
CA TYR A 20 -10.75 1.69 12.95
C TYR A 20 -10.70 1.80 11.41
N HIS A 21 -11.00 2.97 10.86
CA HIS A 21 -10.82 3.21 9.43
C HIS A 21 -9.34 3.13 9.02
N GLY A 22 -8.43 3.65 9.83
CA GLY A 22 -6.98 3.53 9.63
C GLY A 22 -6.53 2.07 9.55
N ILE A 23 -6.94 1.25 10.53
CA ILE A 23 -6.66 -0.20 10.54
C ILE A 23 -7.23 -0.89 9.30
N TYR A 24 -8.46 -0.52 8.89
CA TYR A 24 -9.07 -1.06 7.68
C TYR A 24 -8.24 -0.75 6.42
N LEU A 25 -7.77 0.49 6.28
CA LEU A 25 -6.95 0.93 5.15
C LEU A 25 -5.59 0.23 5.13
N GLU A 26 -4.95 0.10 6.29
CA GLU A 26 -3.70 -0.64 6.46
C GLU A 26 -3.85 -2.10 6.02
N ARG A 27 -4.90 -2.79 6.47
CA ARG A 27 -5.19 -4.17 6.04
C ARG A 27 -5.40 -4.28 4.54
N LYS A 28 -6.11 -3.32 3.93
CA LYS A 28 -6.29 -3.29 2.47
C LYS A 28 -4.96 -3.09 1.73
N TYR A 29 -4.05 -2.30 2.28
CA TYR A 29 -2.72 -2.12 1.72
C TYR A 29 -1.89 -3.41 1.84
N TYR A 30 -1.91 -4.09 2.99
CA TYR A 30 -1.24 -5.37 3.18
C TYR A 30 -1.76 -6.48 2.25
N VAL A 31 -3.04 -6.49 1.90
CA VAL A 31 -3.58 -7.40 0.88
C VAL A 31 -2.87 -7.20 -0.47
N MET A 32 -2.55 -5.96 -0.85
CA MET A 32 -1.79 -5.68 -2.06
C MET A 32 -0.32 -6.15 -1.92
N VAL A 33 0.30 -5.97 -0.76
CA VAL A 33 1.67 -6.45 -0.49
C VAL A 33 1.74 -7.98 -0.58
N ASP A 34 0.80 -8.70 0.02
CA ASP A 34 0.72 -10.17 -0.03
C ASP A 34 0.51 -10.66 -1.47
N TYR A 35 -0.37 -10.00 -2.23
CA TYR A 35 -0.54 -10.27 -3.66
C TYR A 35 0.80 -10.11 -4.42
N MET A 36 1.51 -9.00 -4.18
CA MET A 36 2.81 -8.73 -4.81
C MET A 36 3.85 -9.79 -4.48
N ASN A 37 3.91 -10.24 -3.22
CA ASN A 37 4.82 -11.30 -2.78
C ASN A 37 4.55 -12.59 -3.56
N LYS A 38 3.31 -13.08 -3.53
CA LYS A 38 2.91 -14.30 -4.23
C LYS A 38 3.15 -14.21 -5.73
N TRP A 39 2.81 -13.09 -6.34
CA TRP A 39 3.05 -12.83 -7.76
C TRP A 39 4.54 -12.91 -8.10
N PHE A 40 5.39 -12.20 -7.35
CA PHE A 40 6.81 -12.13 -7.66
C PHE A 40 7.53 -13.46 -7.44
N PHE A 41 7.23 -14.17 -6.35
CA PHE A 41 7.84 -15.48 -6.08
C PHE A 41 7.42 -16.52 -7.13
N ASN A 42 6.19 -16.46 -7.64
CA ASN A 42 5.77 -17.27 -8.78
C ASN A 42 6.53 -16.90 -10.06
N LEU A 43 6.65 -15.61 -10.38
CA LEU A 43 7.42 -15.15 -11.53
C LEU A 43 8.89 -15.61 -11.46
N ALA A 44 9.52 -15.45 -10.29
CA ALA A 44 10.89 -15.86 -10.03
C ALA A 44 11.08 -17.37 -10.19
N ARG A 45 10.14 -18.18 -9.66
CA ARG A 45 10.16 -19.64 -9.79
C ARG A 45 10.05 -20.08 -11.26
N THR A 46 9.10 -19.51 -12.01
CA THR A 46 8.92 -19.83 -13.44
C THR A 46 10.16 -19.48 -14.27
N ASN A 47 10.94 -18.48 -13.84
CA ASN A 47 12.17 -18.06 -14.51
C ASN A 47 13.43 -18.61 -13.84
N HIS A 48 13.33 -19.63 -12.97
CA HIS A 48 14.49 -20.24 -12.30
C HIS A 48 15.48 -19.22 -11.69
N LEU A 49 14.95 -18.11 -11.15
CA LEU A 49 15.76 -17.06 -10.55
C LEU A 49 16.41 -17.60 -9.26
N PRO A 50 17.74 -17.45 -9.08
CA PRO A 50 18.40 -17.91 -7.86
C PRO A 50 17.83 -17.24 -6.61
N GLU A 51 17.90 -17.96 -5.49
CA GLU A 51 17.31 -17.54 -4.22
C GLU A 51 17.81 -16.19 -3.72
N GLU A 52 19.11 -15.93 -3.85
CA GLU A 52 19.71 -14.66 -3.43
C GLU A 52 19.07 -13.46 -4.15
N TYR A 53 18.92 -13.51 -5.47
CA TYR A 53 18.31 -12.42 -6.25
C TYR A 53 16.84 -12.21 -5.90
N ARG A 54 16.06 -13.28 -5.72
CA ARG A 54 14.64 -13.14 -5.35
C ARG A 54 14.49 -12.51 -3.97
N LEU A 55 15.30 -12.88 -2.98
CA LEU A 55 15.20 -12.33 -1.64
C LEU A 55 15.58 -10.84 -1.62
N VAL A 56 16.71 -10.49 -2.25
CA VAL A 56 17.18 -9.09 -2.31
C VAL A 56 16.18 -8.19 -3.04
N TRP A 57 15.68 -8.61 -4.21
CA TRP A 57 14.74 -7.77 -4.96
C TRP A 57 13.38 -7.66 -4.30
N TRP A 58 12.94 -8.70 -3.59
CA TRP A 58 11.72 -8.63 -2.80
C TRP A 58 11.88 -7.69 -1.60
N ASP A 59 13.01 -7.76 -0.89
CA ASP A 59 13.27 -6.91 0.27
C ASP A 59 13.28 -5.42 -0.11
N GLU A 60 13.97 -5.06 -1.19
CA GLU A 60 13.94 -3.69 -1.73
C GLU A 60 12.51 -3.23 -2.06
N CYS A 61 11.71 -4.11 -2.67
CA CYS A 61 10.31 -3.84 -2.97
C CYS A 61 9.49 -3.61 -1.69
N LEU A 62 9.59 -4.53 -0.74
CA LEU A 62 8.87 -4.50 0.52
C LEU A 62 9.20 -3.24 1.32
N MET A 63 10.48 -2.88 1.43
CA MET A 63 10.93 -1.69 2.13
C MET A 63 10.29 -0.41 1.58
N GLU A 64 10.27 -0.23 0.26
CA GLU A 64 9.60 0.94 -0.33
C GLU A 64 8.07 0.89 -0.15
N LEU A 65 7.45 -0.28 -0.23
CA LEU A 65 6.00 -0.43 -0.03
C LEU A 65 5.58 -0.05 1.39
N LEU A 66 6.36 -0.46 2.40
CA LEU A 66 6.13 -0.14 3.81
C LEU A 66 6.40 1.33 4.11
N TYR A 67 7.45 1.91 3.51
CA TYR A 67 7.74 3.34 3.64
C TYR A 67 6.61 4.21 3.09
N ASP A 68 6.03 3.86 1.93
CA ASP A 68 4.88 4.60 1.38
C ASP A 68 3.63 4.47 2.27
N LEU A 69 3.40 3.30 2.85
CA LEU A 69 2.31 3.08 3.81
C LEU A 69 2.47 3.97 5.06
N GLU A 70 3.68 4.05 5.61
CA GLU A 70 3.98 4.94 6.73
C GLU A 70 3.72 6.42 6.37
N CYS A 71 4.16 6.84 5.18
CA CYS A 71 3.91 8.19 4.67
C CYS A 71 2.40 8.50 4.53
N LEU A 72 1.61 7.54 4.05
CA LEU A 72 0.15 7.65 3.97
C LEU A 72 -0.48 7.76 5.36
N GLN A 73 -0.05 6.95 6.32
CA GLN A 73 -0.55 6.98 7.70
C GLN A 73 -0.29 8.34 8.34
N ARG A 74 0.95 8.86 8.25
CA ARG A 74 1.32 10.20 8.73
C ARG A 74 0.49 11.30 8.06
N THR A 75 0.26 11.17 6.75
CA THR A 75 -0.57 12.13 5.98
C THR A 75 -2.02 12.13 6.47
N CYS A 76 -2.61 10.94 6.66
CA CYS A 76 -3.97 10.80 7.18
C CYS A 76 -4.09 11.36 8.60
N GLU A 77 -3.09 11.10 9.46
CA GLU A 77 -3.02 11.65 10.81
C GLU A 77 -3.01 13.18 10.81
N ASN A 78 -2.15 13.80 9.99
CA ASN A 78 -2.07 15.24 9.86
C ASN A 78 -3.39 15.87 9.38
N PHE A 79 -4.04 15.24 8.40
CA PHE A 79 -5.36 15.68 7.95
C PHE A 79 -6.42 15.54 9.04
N PHE A 80 -6.44 14.43 9.78
CA PHE A 80 -7.39 14.21 10.86
C PHE A 80 -7.18 15.21 12.00
N ARG A 81 -5.93 15.40 12.46
CA ARG A 81 -5.57 16.39 13.49
C ARG A 81 -6.02 17.79 13.09
N THR A 82 -5.73 18.21 11.86
CA THR A 82 -6.15 19.52 11.32
C THR A 82 -7.67 19.65 11.27
N PHE A 83 -8.36 18.59 10.82
CA PHE A 83 -9.81 18.57 10.72
C PHE A 83 -10.49 18.67 12.09
N VAL A 84 -10.01 17.94 13.11
CA VAL A 84 -10.58 17.97 14.46
C VAL A 84 -10.20 19.24 15.22
N GLY A 85 -8.97 19.73 15.05
CA GLY A 85 -8.44 20.92 15.72
C GLY A 85 -9.24 22.20 15.43
N LYS A 86 -9.75 22.35 14.20
CA LYS A 86 -10.56 23.51 13.78
C LYS A 86 -11.97 23.55 14.37
N ARG A 87 -12.40 22.55 15.15
CA ARG A 87 -13.79 22.40 15.62
C ARG A 87 -13.91 22.44 17.14
N ARG A 88 -14.81 23.29 17.66
CA ARG A 88 -14.95 23.55 19.11
C ARG A 88 -15.44 22.32 19.91
N LYS A 89 -16.56 21.68 19.55
CA LYS A 89 -17.12 20.55 20.35
C LYS A 89 -17.73 19.39 19.55
N LYS A 90 -18.35 19.67 18.41
CA LYS A 90 -19.02 18.65 17.57
C LYS A 90 -18.48 18.68 16.15
N ILE A 91 -18.40 17.51 15.53
CA ILE A 91 -17.95 17.29 14.16
C ILE A 91 -19.17 16.97 13.33
N TRP A 92 -19.39 17.69 12.24
CA TRP A 92 -20.45 17.35 11.30
C TRP A 92 -20.11 16.05 10.58
N THR A 93 -21.08 15.15 10.48
CA THR A 93 -20.88 13.78 9.97
C THR A 93 -20.52 13.76 8.49
N MET A 94 -21.23 14.51 7.64
CA MET A 94 -20.92 14.56 6.19
C MET A 94 -19.48 15.01 5.91
N PRO A 95 -18.94 16.13 6.46
CA PRO A 95 -17.53 16.47 6.29
C PRO A 95 -16.55 15.41 6.82
N PHE A 96 -16.94 14.65 7.85
CA PHE A 96 -16.10 13.59 8.42
C PHE A 96 -16.07 12.36 7.51
N GLU A 97 -17.21 11.93 6.98
CA GLU A 97 -17.28 10.85 5.99
C GLU A 97 -16.53 11.21 4.71
N ASN A 98 -16.64 12.45 4.24
CA ASN A 98 -15.86 12.94 3.11
C ASN A 98 -14.34 12.85 3.36
N LEU A 99 -13.90 13.10 4.60
CA LEU A 99 -12.51 12.93 5.00
C LEU A 99 -12.08 11.45 4.95
N LEU A 100 -12.89 10.55 5.52
CA LEU A 100 -12.61 9.10 5.49
C LEU A 100 -12.57 8.54 4.06
N ASN A 101 -13.49 9.00 3.20
CA ASN A 101 -13.52 8.65 1.77
C ASN A 101 -12.28 9.16 1.04
N ARG A 102 -11.77 10.35 1.38
CA ARG A 102 -10.51 10.86 0.85
C ARG A 102 -9.34 9.95 1.24
N PHE A 103 -9.26 9.52 2.50
CA PHE A 103 -8.21 8.59 2.96
C PHE A 103 -8.26 7.25 2.22
N TYR A 104 -9.48 6.72 2.01
CA TYR A 104 -9.68 5.50 1.24
C TYR A 104 -9.16 5.64 -0.19
N ARG A 105 -9.57 6.68 -0.90
CA ARG A 105 -9.14 6.93 -2.29
C ARG A 105 -7.63 7.12 -2.39
N MET A 106 -7.02 7.85 -1.45
CA MET A 106 -5.58 8.06 -1.40
C MET A 106 -4.83 6.74 -1.22
N THR A 107 -5.24 5.93 -0.24
CA THR A 107 -4.61 4.64 0.05
C THR A 107 -4.73 3.69 -1.14
N LEU A 108 -5.92 3.56 -1.71
CA LEU A 108 -6.15 2.69 -2.86
C LEU A 108 -5.33 3.12 -4.08
N LYS A 109 -5.31 4.43 -4.37
CA LYS A 109 -4.54 4.98 -5.49
C LYS A 109 -3.04 4.74 -5.30
N SER A 110 -2.52 4.91 -4.08
CA SER A 110 -1.11 4.62 -3.78
C SER A 110 -0.80 3.14 -3.95
N ALA A 111 -1.65 2.26 -3.40
CA ALA A 111 -1.49 0.82 -3.52
C ALA A 111 -1.43 0.36 -4.98
N VAL A 112 -2.35 0.85 -5.83
CA VAL A 112 -2.36 0.54 -7.27
C VAL A 112 -1.09 1.06 -7.95
N ARG A 113 -0.73 2.33 -7.72
CA ARG A 113 0.47 2.93 -8.32
C ARG A 113 1.74 2.18 -7.93
N ASN A 114 1.89 1.80 -6.67
CA ASN A 114 3.06 1.09 -6.17
C ASN A 114 3.12 -0.33 -6.70
N LYS A 115 1.97 -1.03 -6.75
CA LYS A 115 1.85 -2.34 -7.39
C LYS A 115 2.34 -2.27 -8.84
N ASP A 116 1.81 -1.34 -9.63
CA ASP A 116 2.16 -1.23 -11.05
C ASP A 116 3.63 -0.83 -11.26
N LYS A 117 4.15 0.09 -10.43
CA LYS A 117 5.58 0.47 -10.42
C LYS A 117 6.46 -0.76 -10.21
N TRP A 118 6.18 -1.54 -9.17
CA TRP A 118 7.03 -2.66 -8.76
C TRP A 118 6.86 -3.88 -9.65
N ILE A 119 5.67 -4.15 -10.18
CA ILE A 119 5.47 -5.17 -11.23
C ILE A 119 6.40 -4.89 -12.41
N ARG A 120 6.44 -3.64 -12.88
CA ARG A 120 7.29 -3.24 -14.00
C ARG A 120 8.78 -3.43 -13.69
N ILE A 121 9.24 -2.96 -12.53
CA ILE A 121 10.64 -3.06 -12.11
C ILE A 121 11.08 -4.53 -12.00
N LEU A 122 10.33 -5.35 -11.27
CA LEU A 122 10.68 -6.74 -11.02
C LEU A 122 10.64 -7.58 -12.30
N THR A 123 9.64 -7.35 -13.16
CA THR A 123 9.57 -7.99 -14.48
C THR A 123 10.80 -7.65 -15.33
N GLN A 124 11.21 -6.37 -15.33
CA GLN A 124 12.38 -5.94 -16.09
C GLN A 124 13.68 -6.55 -15.55
N ARG A 125 13.83 -6.66 -14.23
CA ARG A 125 14.99 -7.29 -13.60
C ARG A 125 15.09 -8.78 -13.96
N VAL A 126 13.98 -9.52 -13.88
CA VAL A 126 13.92 -10.94 -14.28
C VAL A 126 14.30 -11.12 -15.76
N ARG A 127 13.73 -10.32 -16.66
CA ARG A 127 14.08 -10.37 -18.10
C ARG A 127 15.55 -10.10 -18.35
N SER A 128 16.11 -9.09 -17.67
CA SER A 128 17.52 -8.73 -17.80
C SER A 128 18.45 -9.82 -17.29
N TYR A 129 18.08 -10.49 -16.20
CA TYR A 129 18.81 -11.65 -15.69
C TYR A 129 18.81 -12.80 -16.70
N GLN A 130 17.64 -13.16 -17.25
CA GLN A 130 17.51 -14.22 -18.25
C GLN A 130 18.37 -13.96 -19.49
N ALA A 131 18.35 -12.73 -20.03
CA ALA A 131 19.16 -12.35 -21.17
C ALA A 131 20.68 -12.42 -20.89
N ARG A 132 21.11 -12.22 -19.64
CA ARG A 132 22.52 -12.35 -19.24
C ARG A 132 22.90 -13.82 -19.06
N ALA A 133 22.05 -14.62 -18.41
CA ALA A 133 22.26 -16.05 -18.24
C ALA A 133 22.38 -16.77 -19.60
N HIS A 134 21.48 -16.48 -20.54
CA HIS A 134 21.51 -17.03 -21.89
C HIS A 134 22.80 -16.68 -22.65
N ARG A 135 23.26 -15.41 -22.56
CA ARG A 135 24.52 -15.00 -23.18
C ARG A 135 25.73 -15.76 -22.61
N LYS A 136 25.82 -15.89 -21.29
CA LYS A 136 26.91 -16.67 -20.64
C LYS A 136 26.93 -18.12 -21.12
N GLN A 137 25.76 -18.75 -21.26
CA GLN A 137 25.66 -20.12 -21.76
C GLN A 137 26.17 -20.27 -23.20
N ILE A 138 25.88 -19.29 -24.09
CA ILE A 138 26.41 -19.30 -25.46
C ILE A 138 27.93 -19.16 -25.47
N THR A 139 28.48 -18.21 -24.69
CA THR A 139 29.92 -17.94 -24.67
C THR A 139 30.73 -19.11 -24.12
N HIS A 140 30.22 -19.85 -23.13
CA HIS A 140 30.89 -21.02 -22.57
C HIS A 140 30.76 -22.31 -23.42
N ARG A 141 29.93 -22.31 -24.47
CA ARG A 141 29.77 -23.45 -25.40
C ARG A 141 30.60 -23.33 -26.68
N ARG A 142 31.31 -22.22 -26.86
CA ARG A 142 32.31 -22.01 -27.93
C ARG A 142 33.70 -22.21 -27.37
#